data_AF-A0A0M7Q0H6-F1
#
_entry.id   AF-A0A0M7Q0H6-F1
#
_cell.length_a   1.000
_cell.length_b   1.000
_cell.length_c   1.000
_cell.angle_alpha   90.00
_cell.angle_beta   90.00
_cell.angle_gamma   90.00
#
_symmetry.space_group_name_H-M   'P 1'
#
loop_
_entity.id
_entity.type
_entity.pdbx_description
1 polymer ?
#
loop_
_entity_poly.entity_id
_entity_poly.type
_entity_poly.pdbx_seq_one_letter_code
_entity_poly.pdbx_strand_id
1 'polypeptide(L)'
;MRAVFLALAVLFATTVHAANYPCSGKKGGVERCVGERFLCRDGSISASKRVCTAPDGGAQSLVSPPPATGSAGTCHCRDGQYCTGPRGGTFCYTDSGKKSYPRK
;
A
#
# COMPACT_ATOMS: atom_id res chain seq x y z
N MET A 1 25.66 -7.90 -44.91
CA MET A 1 24.38 -7.27 -44.51
C MET A 1 23.75 -7.93 -43.28
N ARG A 2 23.56 -9.26 -43.22
CA ARG A 2 22.98 -9.97 -42.05
C ARG A 2 23.72 -9.76 -40.71
N ALA A 3 25.06 -9.77 -40.73
CA ALA A 3 25.87 -9.55 -39.53
C ALA A 3 25.72 -8.13 -38.96
N VAL A 4 25.51 -7.13 -39.81
CA VAL A 4 25.30 -5.74 -39.40
C VAL A 4 23.94 -5.58 -38.70
N PHE A 5 22.90 -6.24 -39.21
CA PHE A 5 21.58 -6.26 -38.56
C PHE A 5 21.60 -6.95 -37.19
N LEU A 6 22.35 -8.04 -37.04
CA LEU A 6 22.50 -8.73 -35.75
C LEU A 6 23.30 -7.88 -34.74
N ALA A 7 24.37 -7.21 -35.18
CA ALA A 7 25.13 -6.30 -34.34
C ALA A 7 24.30 -5.09 -33.87
N LEU A 8 23.42 -4.57 -34.74
CA LEU A 8 22.52 -3.46 -34.38
C LEU A 8 21.48 -3.88 -33.33
N ALA A 9 20.95 -5.11 -33.40
CA ALA A 9 19.91 -5.59 -32.49
C ALA A 9 20.39 -5.73 -31.02
N VAL A 10 21.67 -6.05 -30.81
CA VAL A 10 22.26 -6.17 -29.46
C VAL A 10 22.40 -4.81 -28.77
N LEU A 11 22.59 -3.73 -29.53
CA LEU A 11 22.71 -2.36 -28.99
C LEU A 11 21.39 -1.79 -28.44
N PHE A 12 20.25 -2.35 -28.84
CA PHE A 12 18.92 -1.91 -28.39
C PHE A 12 18.30 -2.78 -27.29
N ALA A 13 19.05 -3.73 -26.74
CA ALA A 13 18.57 -4.56 -25.63
C ALA A 13 18.49 -3.74 -24.33
N THR A 14 17.33 -3.13 -24.06
CA THR A 14 17.07 -2.47 -22.79
C THR A 14 16.67 -3.49 -21.72
N THR A 15 17.31 -3.43 -20.56
CA THR A 15 16.95 -4.25 -19.40
C THR A 15 15.74 -3.63 -18.69
N VAL A 16 14.55 -4.22 -18.86
CA VAL A 16 13.37 -3.86 -18.05
C VAL A 16 13.52 -4.43 -16.65
N HIS A 17 13.71 -3.56 -15.66
CA HIS A 17 13.74 -3.94 -14.25
C HIS A 17 12.32 -3.88 -13.65
N ALA A 18 11.64 -5.02 -13.62
CA ALA A 18 10.34 -5.15 -12.96
C ALA A 18 10.53 -5.28 -11.44
N ALA A 19 10.65 -4.15 -10.73
CA ALA A 19 10.62 -4.13 -9.27
C ALA A 19 9.20 -3.89 -8.75
N ASN A 20 8.77 -4.72 -7.80
CA ASN A 20 7.52 -4.52 -7.06
C ASN A 20 7.70 -3.39 -6.04
N TYR A 21 7.42 -2.16 -6.46
CA TYR A 21 7.39 -1.00 -5.57
C TYR A 21 6.06 -0.94 -4.80
N PRO A 22 6.07 -0.43 -3.55
CA PRO A 22 4.82 -0.19 -2.83
C PRO A 22 3.92 0.75 -3.64
N CYS A 23 2.61 0.44 -3.67
CA CYS A 23 1.61 1.26 -4.35
C CYS A 23 1.82 1.48 -5.87
N SER A 24 2.35 0.48 -6.61
CA SER A 24 2.49 0.55 -8.07
C SER A 24 1.18 0.48 -8.86
N GLY A 25 1.22 0.91 -10.13
CA GLY A 25 0.12 0.79 -11.09
C GLY A 25 -1.08 1.65 -10.70
N LYS A 26 -2.27 1.04 -10.65
CA LYS A 26 -3.55 1.75 -10.36
C LYS A 26 -3.62 2.36 -8.96
N LYS A 27 -2.71 1.98 -8.06
CA LYS A 27 -2.65 2.50 -6.69
C LYS A 27 -2.11 3.94 -6.59
N GLY A 28 -1.46 4.43 -7.65
CA GLY A 28 -1.08 5.84 -7.76
C GLY A 28 0.14 6.27 -6.93
N GLY A 29 0.95 5.33 -6.45
CA GLY A 29 2.11 5.61 -5.61
C GLY A 29 1.79 5.70 -4.11
N VAL A 30 2.86 5.76 -3.31
CA VAL A 30 2.77 5.91 -1.85
C VAL A 30 2.30 7.32 -1.55
N GLU A 31 1.27 7.45 -0.70
CA GLU A 31 0.85 8.73 -0.16
C GLU A 31 1.60 9.03 1.13
N ARG A 32 1.52 8.13 2.12
CA ARG A 32 2.23 8.22 3.41
C ARG A 32 2.32 6.87 4.11
N CYS A 33 3.01 6.83 5.25
CA CYS A 33 2.97 5.69 6.16
C CYS A 33 1.78 5.79 7.12
N VAL A 34 1.17 4.64 7.42
CA VAL A 34 0.19 4.47 8.51
C VAL A 34 0.73 3.36 9.40
N GLY A 35 1.35 3.77 10.52
CA GLY A 35 2.28 2.89 11.25
C GLY A 35 3.39 2.40 10.31
N GLU A 36 3.61 1.09 10.26
CA GLU A 36 4.62 0.46 9.41
C GLU A 36 4.18 0.21 7.96
N ARG A 37 2.94 0.53 7.61
CA ARG A 37 2.34 0.17 6.31
C ARG A 37 2.31 1.37 5.38
N PHE A 38 2.48 1.11 4.08
CA PHE A 38 2.33 2.15 3.05
C PHE A 38 0.84 2.34 2.72
N LEU A 39 0.31 3.53 2.97
CA LEU A 39 -0.97 3.97 2.44
C LEU A 39 -0.76 4.49 1.01
N CYS A 40 -1.57 4.00 0.09
CA CYS A 40 -1.54 4.39 -1.31
C CYS A 40 -2.51 5.54 -1.59
N ARG A 41 -2.29 6.30 -2.67
CA ARG A 41 -3.17 7.42 -3.07
C ARG A 41 -4.61 7.00 -3.39
N ASP A 42 -4.83 5.75 -3.75
CA ASP A 42 -6.17 5.19 -3.95
C ASP A 42 -6.90 4.85 -2.63
N GLY A 43 -6.29 5.17 -1.48
CA GLY A 43 -6.80 4.89 -0.14
C GLY A 43 -6.59 3.45 0.31
N SER A 44 -5.94 2.59 -0.48
CA SER A 44 -5.64 1.21 -0.10
C SER A 44 -4.33 1.08 0.68
N ILE A 45 -4.21 -0.01 1.44
CA ILE A 45 -2.94 -0.40 2.05
C ILE A 45 -2.11 -1.21 1.03
N SER A 46 -0.82 -0.91 0.94
CA SER A 46 0.11 -1.66 0.10
C SER A 46 0.26 -3.10 0.58
N ALA A 47 0.42 -4.02 -0.37
CA ALA A 47 0.71 -5.44 -0.07
C ALA A 47 2.22 -5.70 0.12
N SER A 48 3.04 -4.65 0.06
CA SER A 48 4.48 -4.73 0.31
C SER A 48 4.74 -5.24 1.73
N LYS A 49 5.70 -6.17 1.87
CA LYS A 49 6.20 -6.65 3.17
C LYS A 49 7.28 -5.74 3.76
N ARG A 50 7.71 -4.71 3.01
CA ARG A 50 8.67 -3.73 3.51
C ARG A 50 8.01 -2.88 4.59
N VAL A 51 8.79 -2.43 5.56
CA VAL A 51 8.34 -1.44 6.55
C VAL A 51 8.42 -0.05 5.94
N CYS A 52 7.37 0.72 6.12
CA CYS A 52 7.31 2.11 5.72
C CYS A 52 8.09 2.97 6.71
N THR A 53 9.31 3.35 6.33
CA THR A 53 10.14 4.32 7.06
C THR A 53 9.96 5.70 6.45
N ALA A 54 9.05 6.50 7.00
CA ALA A 54 9.01 7.94 6.74
C ALA A 54 9.63 8.67 7.95
N PRO A 55 10.44 9.73 7.74
CA PRO A 55 11.11 10.45 8.82
C PRO A 55 10.17 10.97 9.94
N ASP A 56 8.90 11.28 9.66
CA ASP A 56 8.02 11.93 10.66
C ASP A 56 6.55 11.43 10.64
N GLY A 57 6.29 10.18 10.23
CA GLY A 57 4.91 9.66 10.11
C GLY A 57 4.28 9.13 11.40
N GLY A 58 4.95 9.27 12.55
CA GLY A 58 4.61 8.61 13.81
C GLY A 58 4.07 9.54 14.88
N ALA A 59 2.91 10.17 14.68
CA ALA A 59 2.14 10.73 15.81
C ALA A 59 0.70 11.05 15.42
N GLN A 60 -0.17 10.04 15.47
CA GLN A 60 -1.54 10.25 15.96
C GLN A 60 -1.91 9.08 16.88
N SER A 61 -1.17 8.97 17.99
CA SER A 61 -1.68 8.32 19.19
C SER A 61 -1.29 9.19 20.37
N LEU A 62 -1.92 10.35 20.48
CA LEU A 62 -1.99 11.08 21.74
C LEU A 62 -3.41 11.60 21.88
N VAL A 63 -4.15 10.91 22.75
CA VAL A 63 -5.47 11.26 23.28
C VAL A 63 -6.68 10.98 22.37
N SER A 64 -7.10 9.72 22.39
CA SER A 64 -8.53 9.40 22.54
C SER A 64 -8.64 8.15 23.41
N PRO A 65 -9.57 8.10 24.38
CA PRO A 65 -9.84 6.90 25.17
C PRO A 65 -10.08 5.70 24.25
N PRO A 66 -9.83 4.44 24.69
CA PRO A 66 -10.22 3.29 23.88
C PRO A 66 -11.73 3.40 23.63
N PRO A 67 -12.22 3.49 22.38
CA PRO A 67 -13.64 3.30 22.17
C PRO A 67 -13.89 1.83 22.48
N ALA A 68 -14.46 1.62 23.67
CA ALA A 68 -15.18 0.42 24.02
C ALA A 68 -16.00 0.01 22.80
N THR A 69 -15.79 -1.23 22.34
CA THR A 69 -16.72 -2.00 21.51
C THR A 69 -17.64 -1.13 20.64
N GLY A 70 -17.03 -0.39 19.71
CA GLY A 70 -17.73 0.54 18.82
C GLY A 70 -18.38 -0.20 17.67
N SER A 71 -19.51 -0.84 17.95
CA SER A 71 -20.55 -1.13 16.99
C SER A 71 -20.83 0.09 16.09
N ALA A 72 -20.76 -0.11 14.78
CA ALA A 72 -21.32 0.75 13.71
C ALA A 72 -20.54 2.02 13.27
N GLY A 73 -19.20 2.03 13.30
CA GLY A 73 -18.38 3.05 12.61
C GLY A 73 -17.50 2.44 11.51
N THR A 74 -17.49 3.02 10.30
CA THR A 74 -16.74 2.51 9.14
C THR A 74 -15.22 2.52 9.40
N CYS A 75 -14.56 1.36 9.45
CA CYS A 75 -13.10 1.29 9.61
C CYS A 75 -12.38 1.76 8.35
N HIS A 76 -11.73 2.92 8.36
CA HIS A 76 -11.02 3.48 7.21
C HIS A 76 -9.51 3.25 7.24
N CYS A 77 -8.93 2.90 6.09
CA CYS A 77 -7.49 2.64 5.96
C CYS A 77 -6.65 3.89 6.23
N ARG A 78 -7.20 5.07 5.90
CA ARG A 78 -6.54 6.37 6.05
C ARG A 78 -6.30 6.72 7.52
N ASP A 79 -7.22 6.34 8.40
CA ASP A 79 -7.13 6.63 9.84
C ASP A 79 -6.35 5.56 10.62
N GLY A 80 -5.83 4.54 9.92
CA GLY A 80 -5.20 3.38 10.56
C GLY A 80 -6.19 2.52 11.35
N GLN A 81 -7.49 2.68 11.10
CA GLN A 81 -8.52 1.87 11.73
C GLN A 81 -8.78 0.59 10.94
N TYR A 82 -8.86 -0.52 11.66
CA TYR A 82 -9.09 -1.83 11.08
C TYR A 82 -10.24 -2.56 11.77
N CYS A 83 -11.11 -3.14 10.95
CA CYS A 83 -12.20 -4.00 11.37
C CYS A 83 -11.74 -5.46 11.32
N THR A 84 -12.33 -6.29 12.17
CA THR A 84 -12.18 -7.75 12.07
C THR A 84 -13.46 -8.34 11.50
N GLY A 85 -13.32 -9.14 10.44
CA GLY A 85 -14.45 -9.81 9.80
C GLY A 85 -14.92 -11.04 10.57
N PRO A 86 -16.07 -11.63 10.19
CA PRO A 86 -16.64 -12.81 10.86
C PRO A 86 -15.74 -14.06 10.78
N ARG A 87 -14.77 -14.07 9.86
CA ARG A 87 -13.76 -15.13 9.72
C ARG A 87 -12.44 -14.80 10.43
N GLY A 88 -12.39 -13.77 11.27
CA GLY A 88 -11.19 -13.35 11.99
C GLY A 88 -10.16 -12.56 11.17
N GLY A 89 -10.42 -12.30 9.88
CA GLY A 89 -9.53 -11.52 9.02
C GLY A 89 -9.66 -10.01 9.24
N THR A 90 -8.54 -9.30 9.28
CA THR A 90 -8.48 -7.84 9.45
C THR A 90 -8.63 -7.12 8.10
N PHE A 91 -9.44 -6.06 8.05
CA PHE A 91 -9.65 -5.24 6.86
C PHE A 91 -9.94 -3.77 7.19
N CYS A 92 -9.77 -2.89 6.21
CA CYS A 92 -10.17 -1.48 6.29
C CYS A 92 -10.84 -1.06 4.96
N TYR A 93 -11.57 0.04 4.95
CA TYR A 93 -12.21 0.59 3.77
C TYR A 93 -11.33 1.68 3.14
N THR A 94 -11.18 1.61 1.82
CA THR A 94 -10.55 2.66 1.00
C THR A 94 -11.49 3.84 0.84
N ASP A 95 -10.97 4.96 0.31
CA ASP A 95 -11.74 6.16 0.00
C ASP A 95 -12.88 5.88 -1.01
N SER A 96 -12.71 4.84 -1.84
CA SER A 96 -13.73 4.34 -2.78
C SER A 96 -14.72 3.32 -2.18
N GLY A 97 -14.67 3.09 -0.86
CA GLY A 97 -15.53 2.13 -0.16
C GLY A 97 -15.19 0.66 -0.39
N LYS A 98 -14.03 0.36 -1.01
CA LYS A 98 -13.57 -1.02 -1.22
C LYS A 98 -12.84 -1.53 0.01
N LYS A 99 -12.92 -2.82 0.30
CA LYS A 99 -12.14 -3.42 1.38
C LYS A 99 -10.67 -3.59 0.95
N SER A 100 -9.76 -3.13 1.78
CA SER A 100 -8.34 -3.38 1.72
C SER A 100 -7.93 -4.29 2.87
N TYR A 101 -7.10 -5.29 2.57
CA TYR A 101 -6.63 -6.27 3.55
C TYR A 101 -5.14 -6.05 3.77
N PRO A 102 -4.70 -5.59 4.95
CA PRO A 102 -3.29 -5.46 5.27
C PRO A 102 -2.64 -6.85 5.27
N ARG A 103 -1.43 -6.94 4.70
CA ARG A 103 -0.59 -8.14 4.82
C ARG A 103 0.20 -8.07 6.14
N LYS A 104 0.51 -9.24 6.70
CA LYS A 104 1.52 -9.43 7.74
C LYS A 104 2.83 -9.85 7.07
#